data_AF-A0A835BGG2-F1
#
_entry.id   AF-A0A835BGG2-F1
#
_cell.length_a   1.000
_cell.length_b   1.000
_cell.length_c   1.000
_cell.angle_alpha   90.00
_cell.angle_beta   90.00
_cell.angle_gamma   90.00
#
_symmetry.space_group_name_H-M   'P 1'
#
loop_
_entity.id
_entity.type
_entity.pdbx_description
1 polymer ?
#
loop_
_entity_poly.entity_id
_entity_poly.type
_entity_poly.pdbx_seq_one_letter_code
_entity_poly.pdbx_strand_id
1 'polypeptide(L)'
;MAPNQPMPQCNGSTRFSRAELLQASMELRHHALGYVKSMALRCAVKLGVANAIHRRGGVASLDDLLAELFLPSGSSPVPTATTAFKMTHGEDLWGVLGRDAALRGFFDGALASDTRFVMDMAIRVSPKVFDGIASLVDVPGGAGAAARAVAAAFPRIKCTVLDLPQNVLRDWSDQECVNILKRCKEAIPSQEARGKVIVIDVVLGSSPHAICSETQLWLDLLMLTITTGKERNEKEWRRLFRKAGFSDYKIRHVLGHLSIIEVFP
;
A
#
# COMPACT_ATOMS: atom_id res chain seq x y z
N MET A 1 10.00 42.67 31.25
CA MET A 1 8.92 41.78 30.76
C MET A 1 8.18 42.53 29.68
N ALA A 2 8.41 42.18 28.41
CA ALA A 2 7.65 42.72 27.30
C ALA A 2 6.28 42.01 27.24
N PRO A 3 5.17 42.72 26.98
CA PRO A 3 3.85 42.11 26.97
C PRO A 3 3.70 41.15 25.77
N ASN A 4 3.11 39.99 26.05
CA ASN A 4 2.74 38.97 25.07
C ASN A 4 2.01 39.59 23.88
N GLN A 5 2.67 39.64 22.72
CA GLN A 5 1.97 39.85 21.46
C GLN A 5 1.10 38.62 21.17
N PRO A 6 -0.19 38.79 20.84
CA PRO A 6 -1.03 37.68 20.43
C PRO A 6 -0.45 37.04 19.16
N MET A 7 -0.44 35.70 19.12
CA MET A 7 -0.07 34.94 17.92
C MET A 7 -0.86 35.45 16.71
N PRO A 8 -0.21 35.60 15.53
CA PRO A 8 -0.91 36.02 14.33
C PRO A 8 -2.03 35.03 14.03
N GLN A 9 -3.28 35.52 14.08
CA GLN A 9 -4.42 34.75 13.60
C GLN A 9 -4.26 34.57 12.09
N CYS A 10 -4.13 33.33 11.64
CA CYS A 10 -4.17 32.97 10.22
C CYS A 10 -5.57 33.21 9.66
N ASN A 11 -5.90 34.46 9.37
CA ASN A 11 -6.98 34.82 8.46
C ASN A 11 -6.49 34.58 7.02
N GLY A 12 -6.64 33.34 6.55
CA GLY A 12 -6.31 32.97 5.19
C GLY A 12 -6.94 31.64 4.84
N SER A 13 -8.13 31.69 4.22
CA SER A 13 -8.71 30.55 3.51
C SER A 13 -7.93 30.29 2.21
N THR A 14 -6.63 30.04 2.30
CA THR A 14 -5.79 29.64 1.17
C THR A 14 -6.12 28.17 0.91
N ARG A 15 -7.08 27.94 0.00
CA ARG A 15 -7.46 26.59 -0.39
C ARG A 15 -6.35 26.02 -1.27
N PHE A 16 -5.48 25.18 -0.69
CA PHE A 16 -4.44 24.47 -1.43
C PHE A 16 -5.03 23.73 -2.64
N SER A 17 -4.32 23.78 -3.76
CA SER A 17 -4.66 23.02 -4.96
C SER A 17 -4.47 21.52 -4.73
N ARG A 18 -5.13 20.71 -5.57
CA ARG A 18 -4.98 19.24 -5.52
C ARG A 18 -3.54 18.80 -5.74
N ALA A 19 -2.82 19.49 -6.63
CA ALA A 19 -1.42 19.19 -6.92
C ALA A 19 -0.54 19.48 -5.69
N GLU A 20 -0.74 20.61 -5.02
CA GLU A 20 -0.02 20.95 -3.79
C GLU A 20 -0.30 19.96 -2.66
N LEU A 21 -1.55 19.55 -2.47
CA LEU A 21 -1.91 18.57 -1.44
C LEU A 21 -1.29 17.18 -1.72
N LEU A 22 -1.31 16.74 -2.98
CA LEU A 22 -0.67 15.47 -3.37
C LEU A 22 0.85 15.54 -3.20
N GLN A 23 1.47 16.65 -3.59
CA GLN A 23 2.90 16.88 -3.42
C GLN A 23 3.28 16.88 -1.93
N ALA A 24 2.54 17.61 -1.09
CA ALA A 24 2.78 17.65 0.35
C ALA A 24 2.63 16.27 1.01
N SER A 25 1.64 15.48 0.59
CA SER A 25 1.47 14.10 1.08
C SER A 25 2.61 13.17 0.64
N MET A 26 3.10 13.33 -0.59
CA MET A 26 4.29 12.61 -1.07
C MET A 26 5.52 12.96 -0.26
N GLU A 27 5.80 14.24 -0.03
CA GLU A 27 6.94 14.69 0.78
C GLU A 27 6.81 14.21 2.23
N LEU A 28 5.62 14.29 2.82
CA LEU A 28 5.37 13.80 4.17
C LEU A 28 5.65 12.29 4.28
N ARG A 29 5.11 11.48 3.36
CA ARG A 29 5.35 10.02 3.39
C ARG A 29 6.78 9.67 3.07
N HIS A 30 7.42 10.41 2.18
CA HIS A 30 8.84 10.31 1.96
C HIS A 30 9.57 10.50 3.31
N HIS A 31 9.45 11.66 3.95
CA HIS A 31 10.13 11.89 5.22
C HIS A 31 9.76 10.88 6.32
N ALA A 32 8.48 10.50 6.43
CA ALA A 32 8.00 9.52 7.40
C ALA A 32 8.62 8.12 7.18
N LEU A 33 8.90 7.74 5.94
CA LEU A 33 9.51 6.45 5.58
C LEU A 33 11.02 6.53 5.38
N GLY A 34 11.63 7.71 5.54
CA GLY A 34 13.06 7.92 5.33
C GLY A 34 13.94 7.04 6.22
N TYR A 35 13.46 6.65 7.41
CA TYR A 35 14.17 5.73 8.32
C TYR A 35 14.39 4.33 7.71
N VAL A 36 13.57 3.94 6.73
CA VAL A 36 13.72 2.67 6.00
C VAL A 36 15.09 2.59 5.33
N LYS A 37 15.67 3.70 4.87
CA LYS A 37 17.06 3.75 4.36
C LYS A 37 18.08 3.29 5.40
N SER A 38 17.97 3.81 6.63
CA SER A 38 18.88 3.45 7.73
C SER A 38 18.72 1.98 8.13
N MET A 39 17.48 1.48 8.14
CA MET A 39 17.22 0.06 8.39
C MET A 39 17.77 -0.83 7.28
N ALA A 40 17.54 -0.47 6.01
CA ALA A 40 18.05 -1.18 4.84
C ALA A 40 19.58 -1.28 4.87
N LEU A 41 20.26 -0.16 5.15
CA LEU A 41 21.71 -0.11 5.29
C LEU A 41 22.19 -1.02 6.43
N ARG A 42 21.53 -0.97 7.60
CA ARG A 42 21.85 -1.84 8.73
C ARG A 42 21.68 -3.32 8.36
N CYS A 43 20.63 -3.68 7.62
CA CYS A 43 20.41 -5.04 7.13
C CYS A 43 21.51 -5.46 6.13
N ALA A 44 21.86 -4.60 5.17
CA ALA A 44 22.90 -4.88 4.19
C ALA A 44 24.27 -5.13 4.85
N VAL A 45 24.59 -4.35 5.89
CA VAL A 45 25.80 -4.54 6.71
C VAL A 45 25.74 -5.87 7.47
N LYS A 46 24.63 -6.17 8.17
CA LYS A 46 24.47 -7.40 8.96
C LYS A 46 24.51 -8.67 8.11
N LEU A 47 23.88 -8.65 6.93
CA LEU A 47 23.91 -9.76 5.99
C LEU A 47 25.28 -9.89 5.32
N GLY A 48 26.13 -8.87 5.38
CA GLY A 48 27.44 -8.89 4.72
C GLY A 48 27.32 -8.76 3.19
N VAL A 49 26.29 -8.05 2.70
CA VAL A 49 26.03 -7.85 1.26
C VAL A 49 27.28 -7.30 0.55
N ALA A 50 27.94 -6.30 1.15
CA ALA A 50 29.16 -5.73 0.59
C ALA A 50 30.30 -6.75 0.46
N ASN A 51 30.45 -7.63 1.46
CA ASN A 51 31.46 -8.69 1.42
C ASN A 51 31.13 -9.76 0.37
N ALA A 52 29.85 -10.09 0.18
CA ALA A 52 29.41 -11.01 -0.86
C ALA A 52 29.70 -10.46 -2.27
N ILE A 53 29.37 -9.18 -2.51
CA ILE A 53 29.72 -8.50 -3.76
C ILE A 53 31.25 -8.51 -3.98
N HIS A 54 32.02 -8.19 -2.94
CA HIS A 54 33.48 -8.16 -3.02
C HIS A 54 34.09 -9.53 -3.37
N ARG A 55 33.64 -10.61 -2.71
CA ARG A 55 34.12 -12.00 -2.98
C ARG A 55 33.82 -12.47 -4.41
N ARG A 56 32.84 -11.86 -5.07
CA ARG A 56 32.47 -12.14 -6.47
C ARG A 56 33.17 -11.23 -7.48
N GLY A 57 34.20 -10.49 -7.07
CA GLY A 57 34.95 -9.62 -7.98
C GLY A 57 34.30 -8.25 -8.19
N GLY A 58 33.42 -7.82 -7.28
CA GLY A 58 32.86 -6.46 -7.27
C GLY A 58 31.55 -6.28 -8.03
N VAL A 59 31.06 -7.31 -8.72
CA VAL A 59 29.76 -7.31 -9.41
C VAL A 59 29.04 -8.61 -9.06
N ALA A 60 27.78 -8.52 -8.64
CA ALA A 60 26.94 -9.67 -8.33
C ALA A 60 25.51 -9.41 -8.79
N SER A 61 24.89 -10.40 -9.44
CA SER A 61 23.44 -10.37 -9.70
C SER A 61 22.64 -10.57 -8.41
N LEU A 62 21.34 -10.31 -8.45
CA LEU A 62 20.48 -10.62 -7.30
C LEU A 62 20.52 -12.12 -6.97
N ASP A 63 20.52 -12.99 -7.97
CA ASP A 63 20.60 -14.44 -7.79
C ASP A 63 21.93 -14.86 -7.15
N ASP A 64 23.03 -14.21 -7.53
CA ASP A 64 24.35 -14.43 -6.92
C ASP A 64 24.36 -14.07 -5.43
N LEU A 65 23.76 -12.94 -5.08
CA LEU A 65 23.65 -12.47 -3.69
C LEU A 65 22.72 -13.38 -2.89
N LEU A 66 21.59 -13.78 -3.45
CA LEU A 66 20.67 -14.70 -2.79
C LEU A 66 21.33 -16.05 -2.53
N ALA A 67 22.02 -16.59 -3.53
CA ALA A 67 22.73 -17.86 -3.40
C ALA A 67 23.78 -17.81 -2.30
N GLU A 68 24.51 -16.70 -2.14
CA GLU A 68 25.61 -16.59 -1.18
C GLU A 68 25.17 -16.19 0.24
N LEU A 69 24.27 -15.22 0.36
CA LEU A 69 23.80 -14.70 1.64
C LEU A 69 22.85 -15.66 2.35
N PHE A 70 22.17 -16.52 1.59
CA PHE A 70 21.20 -17.50 2.10
C PHE A 70 21.64 -18.95 1.85
N LEU A 71 22.95 -19.21 1.75
CA LEU A 71 23.47 -20.58 1.71
C LEU A 71 22.95 -21.39 2.91
N PRO A 72 22.48 -22.64 2.71
CA PRO A 72 21.97 -23.49 3.78
C PRO A 72 23.15 -23.98 4.63
N SER A 73 23.55 -23.17 5.59
CA SER A 73 24.47 -23.58 6.66
C SER A 73 23.68 -24.38 7.70
N GLY A 74 23.27 -25.61 7.35
CA GLY A 74 22.63 -26.56 8.27
C GLY A 74 21.21 -26.20 8.78
N SER A 75 20.68 -25.03 8.49
CA SER A 75 19.29 -24.67 8.73
C SER A 75 18.47 -24.87 7.46
N SER A 76 17.33 -25.56 7.59
CA SER A 76 16.27 -25.68 6.59
C SER A 76 16.10 -24.40 5.77
N PRO A 77 15.78 -24.47 4.45
CA PRO A 77 15.52 -23.28 3.64
C PRO A 77 14.65 -22.29 4.43
N VAL A 78 15.08 -21.02 4.47
CA VAL A 78 14.28 -19.94 5.08
C VAL A 78 12.88 -20.12 4.50
N PRO A 79 11.86 -20.45 5.33
CA PRO A 79 10.55 -20.72 4.79
C PRO A 79 10.13 -19.48 4.04
N THR A 80 9.73 -19.64 2.78
CA THR A 80 9.32 -18.59 1.83
C THR A 80 8.20 -17.67 2.34
N ALA A 81 7.71 -17.91 3.55
CA ALA A 81 6.67 -17.19 4.25
C ALA A 81 7.15 -16.46 5.54
N THR A 82 8.46 -16.40 5.83
CA THR A 82 8.96 -15.76 7.07
C THR A 82 9.48 -14.34 6.78
N THR A 83 8.83 -13.33 7.34
CA THR A 83 9.21 -11.92 7.19
C THR A 83 10.38 -11.56 8.12
N ALA A 84 11.16 -10.52 7.78
CA ALA A 84 12.26 -10.04 8.64
C ALA A 84 11.74 -9.60 10.02
N PHE A 85 10.54 -9.02 10.07
CA PHE A 85 9.83 -8.71 11.30
C PHE A 85 9.60 -9.97 12.15
N LYS A 86 9.05 -11.04 11.56
CA LYS A 86 8.80 -12.30 12.25
C LYS A 86 10.09 -12.96 12.74
N MET A 87 11.16 -12.92 11.95
CA MET A 87 12.47 -13.45 12.38
C MET A 87 13.04 -12.69 13.59
N THR A 88 12.73 -11.39 13.70
CA THR A 88 13.24 -10.53 14.78
C THR A 88 12.38 -10.61 16.04
N HIS A 89 11.06 -10.67 15.88
CA HIS A 89 10.09 -10.56 16.98
C HIS A 89 9.45 -11.91 17.36
N GLY A 90 9.70 -12.98 16.61
CA GLY A 90 9.13 -14.32 16.82
C GLY A 90 7.68 -14.48 16.33
N GLU A 91 7.02 -13.39 15.95
CA GLU A 91 5.62 -13.35 15.51
C GLU A 91 5.46 -12.34 14.36
N ASP A 92 4.46 -12.53 13.50
CA ASP A 92 4.14 -11.56 12.45
C ASP A 92 3.47 -10.28 13.01
N LEU A 93 3.42 -9.24 12.16
CA LEU A 93 2.86 -7.93 12.50
C LEU A 93 1.43 -8.05 13.03
N TRP A 94 0.60 -8.87 12.40
CA TRP A 94 -0.81 -9.00 12.76
C TRP A 94 -1.00 -9.69 14.11
N GLY A 95 -0.17 -10.68 14.44
CA GLY A 95 -0.13 -11.30 15.76
C GLY A 95 0.26 -10.30 16.86
N VAL A 96 1.29 -9.47 16.63
CA VAL A 96 1.68 -8.41 17.57
C VAL A 96 0.56 -7.40 17.77
N LEU A 97 -0.05 -6.91 16.68
CA LEU A 97 -1.21 -6.01 16.75
C LEU A 97 -2.43 -6.67 17.40
N GLY A 98 -2.60 -7.98 17.27
CA GLY A 98 -3.68 -8.73 17.93
C GLY A 98 -3.53 -8.80 19.45
N ARG A 99 -2.31 -8.68 19.99
CA ARG A 99 -2.02 -8.77 21.43
C ARG A 99 -1.92 -7.42 22.14
N ASP A 100 -1.64 -6.35 21.41
CA ASP A 100 -1.48 -5.01 21.96
C ASP A 100 -2.57 -4.07 21.42
N ALA A 101 -3.61 -3.85 22.22
CA ALA A 101 -4.75 -3.01 21.85
C ALA A 101 -4.36 -1.53 21.65
N ALA A 102 -3.35 -1.02 22.37
CA ALA A 102 -2.92 0.37 22.22
C ALA A 102 -2.18 0.55 20.90
N LEU A 103 -1.27 -0.37 20.58
CA LEU A 103 -0.57 -0.39 19.30
C LEU A 103 -1.55 -0.61 18.13
N ARG A 104 -2.52 -1.51 18.30
CA ARG A 104 -3.60 -1.71 17.33
C ARG A 104 -4.40 -0.44 17.08
N GLY A 105 -4.82 0.24 18.14
CA GLY A 105 -5.57 1.49 18.04
C GLY A 105 -4.78 2.58 17.32
N PHE A 106 -3.47 2.68 17.58
CA PHE A 106 -2.58 3.58 16.85
C PHE A 106 -2.50 3.23 15.36
N PHE A 107 -2.27 1.96 15.03
CA PHE A 107 -2.16 1.48 13.65
C PHE A 107 -3.46 1.74 12.86
N ASP A 108 -4.60 1.34 13.41
CA ASP A 108 -5.91 1.53 12.77
C ASP A 108 -6.26 3.02 12.63
N GLY A 109 -5.90 3.84 13.62
CA GLY A 109 -6.08 5.29 13.57
C GLY A 109 -5.25 5.96 12.47
N ALA A 110 -3.99 5.56 12.33
CA ALA A 110 -3.10 6.02 11.27
C ALA A 110 -3.63 5.62 9.89
N LEU A 111 -3.99 4.35 9.69
CA LEU A 111 -4.58 3.85 8.46
C LEU A 111 -5.87 4.60 8.11
N ALA A 112 -6.78 4.77 9.06
CA ALA A 112 -8.03 5.50 8.83
C ALA A 112 -7.79 6.97 8.46
N SER A 113 -6.74 7.61 9.00
CA SER A 113 -6.36 8.97 8.62
C SER A 113 -5.85 9.06 7.19
N ASP A 114 -4.95 8.15 6.82
CA ASP A 114 -4.44 8.06 5.46
C ASP A 114 -5.54 7.74 4.44
N THR A 115 -6.42 6.78 4.76
CA THR A 115 -7.56 6.43 3.90
C THR A 115 -8.50 7.61 3.70
N ARG A 116 -8.80 8.41 4.74
CA ARG A 116 -9.64 9.61 4.58
C ARG A 116 -9.04 10.59 3.58
N PHE A 117 -7.73 10.87 3.70
CA PHE A 117 -7.03 11.77 2.78
C PHE A 117 -7.01 11.21 1.35
N VAL A 118 -6.63 9.95 1.19
CA VAL A 118 -6.54 9.28 -0.12
C VAL A 118 -7.90 9.25 -0.81
N MET A 119 -8.97 8.94 -0.09
CA MET A 119 -10.32 8.88 -0.65
C MET A 119 -10.87 10.27 -0.99
N ASP A 120 -10.63 11.29 -0.17
CA ASP A 120 -10.98 12.67 -0.51
C ASP A 120 -10.29 13.11 -1.81
N MET A 121 -9.02 12.78 -1.98
CA MET A 121 -8.29 13.03 -3.23
C MET A 121 -8.87 12.21 -4.39
N ALA A 122 -9.08 10.89 -4.23
CA ALA A 122 -9.62 10.00 -5.26
C ALA A 122 -10.95 10.50 -5.81
N ILE A 123 -11.87 10.89 -4.93
CA ILE A 123 -13.18 11.43 -5.28
C ILE A 123 -13.04 12.76 -6.03
N ARG A 124 -12.11 13.64 -5.61
CA ARG A 124 -11.91 14.96 -6.24
C ARG A 124 -11.17 14.90 -7.58
N VAL A 125 -10.28 13.94 -7.79
CA VAL A 125 -9.50 13.80 -9.04
C VAL A 125 -10.17 12.88 -10.04
N SER A 126 -10.95 11.90 -9.58
CA SER A 126 -11.58 10.90 -10.43
C SER A 126 -12.98 10.48 -9.93
N PRO A 127 -13.93 11.42 -9.81
CA PRO A 127 -15.28 11.08 -9.34
C PRO A 127 -15.96 10.05 -10.24
N LYS A 128 -15.63 10.06 -11.53
CA LYS A 128 -16.16 9.15 -12.56
C LYS A 128 -15.89 7.67 -12.27
N VAL A 129 -14.91 7.35 -11.42
CA VAL A 129 -14.67 5.98 -10.98
C VAL A 129 -15.90 5.42 -10.25
N PHE A 130 -16.70 6.27 -9.62
CA PHE A 130 -17.91 5.89 -8.89
C PHE A 130 -19.21 6.02 -9.72
N ASP A 131 -19.12 6.42 -11.00
CA ASP A 131 -20.30 6.56 -11.86
C ASP A 131 -20.99 5.20 -12.10
N GLY A 132 -22.33 5.20 -12.01
CA GLY A 132 -23.14 4.01 -12.26
C GLY A 132 -23.10 2.96 -11.14
N ILE A 133 -22.40 3.20 -10.05
CA ILE A 133 -22.38 2.30 -8.89
C ILE A 133 -23.62 2.56 -8.03
N ALA A 134 -24.42 1.51 -7.78
CA ALA A 134 -25.57 1.58 -6.86
C ALA A 134 -25.21 1.10 -5.44
N SER A 135 -24.27 0.14 -5.34
CA SER A 135 -23.78 -0.40 -4.07
C SER A 135 -22.27 -0.65 -4.14
N LEU A 136 -21.58 -0.35 -3.05
CA LEU A 136 -20.14 -0.55 -2.92
C LEU A 136 -19.84 -1.34 -1.65
N VAL A 137 -18.95 -2.33 -1.76
CA VAL A 137 -18.40 -3.05 -0.60
C VAL A 137 -16.95 -2.63 -0.44
N ASP A 138 -16.61 -2.09 0.73
CA ASP A 138 -15.27 -1.65 1.10
C ASP A 138 -14.51 -2.82 1.74
N VAL A 139 -13.44 -3.29 1.07
CA VAL A 139 -12.69 -4.51 1.43
C VAL A 139 -11.16 -4.29 1.29
N PRO A 140 -10.37 -4.52 2.36
CA PRO A 140 -10.79 -4.55 3.76
C PRO A 140 -11.19 -3.14 4.21
N GLY A 141 -12.38 -3.01 4.79
CA GLY A 141 -12.93 -1.70 5.12
C GLY A 141 -12.44 -1.10 6.44
N GLY A 142 -11.79 -1.88 7.31
CA GLY A 142 -11.32 -1.42 8.61
C GLY A 142 -12.43 -0.73 9.41
N ALA A 143 -12.10 0.44 9.96
CA ALA A 143 -13.08 1.30 10.63
C ALA A 143 -14.14 1.91 9.69
N GLY A 144 -14.14 1.64 8.38
CA GLY A 144 -15.08 2.14 7.38
C GLY A 144 -14.75 3.52 6.82
N ALA A 145 -13.48 3.94 6.87
CA ALA A 145 -13.07 5.28 6.46
C ALA A 145 -13.34 5.56 4.98
N ALA A 146 -13.07 4.59 4.09
CA ALA A 146 -13.31 4.76 2.66
C ALA A 146 -14.81 4.73 2.33
N ALA A 147 -15.55 3.73 2.85
CA ALA A 147 -17.01 3.66 2.72
C ALA A 147 -17.70 4.97 3.16
N ARG A 148 -17.30 5.57 4.30
CA ARG A 148 -17.86 6.84 4.76
C ARG A 148 -17.56 8.00 3.82
N ALA A 149 -16.35 8.07 3.26
CA ALA A 149 -16.00 9.12 2.30
C ALA A 149 -16.85 9.01 1.02
N VAL A 150 -17.04 7.77 0.51
CA VAL A 150 -17.89 7.52 -0.65
C VAL A 150 -19.35 7.85 -0.35
N ALA A 151 -19.90 7.38 0.77
CA ALA A 151 -21.29 7.65 1.14
C ALA A 151 -21.58 9.15 1.32
N ALA A 152 -20.62 9.91 1.86
CA ALA A 152 -20.73 11.36 2.00
C ALA A 152 -20.72 12.09 0.64
N ALA A 153 -19.87 11.66 -0.30
CA ALA A 153 -19.76 12.26 -1.62
C ALA A 153 -20.87 11.82 -2.59
N PHE A 154 -21.38 10.60 -2.42
CA PHE A 154 -22.37 9.97 -3.28
C PHE A 154 -23.48 9.32 -2.46
N PRO A 155 -24.46 10.10 -1.94
CA PRO A 155 -25.50 9.60 -1.03
C PRO A 155 -26.39 8.48 -1.60
N ARG A 156 -26.37 8.29 -2.93
CA ARG A 156 -27.12 7.22 -3.61
C ARG A 156 -26.40 5.86 -3.57
N ILE A 157 -25.11 5.82 -3.23
CA ILE A 157 -24.34 4.59 -3.18
C ILE A 157 -24.52 3.94 -1.81
N LYS A 158 -25.15 2.76 -1.78
CA LYS A 158 -25.22 1.96 -0.56
C LYS A 158 -23.85 1.35 -0.27
N CYS A 159 -23.20 1.79 0.80
CA CYS A 159 -21.89 1.30 1.19
C CYS A 159 -22.00 0.23 2.29
N THR A 160 -21.29 -0.89 2.10
CA THR A 160 -21.11 -1.95 3.11
C THR A 160 -19.62 -2.02 3.45
N VAL A 161 -19.29 -2.13 4.73
CA VAL A 161 -17.92 -2.32 5.20
C VAL A 161 -17.72 -3.80 5.51
N LEU A 162 -16.74 -4.43 4.86
CA LEU A 162 -16.32 -5.79 5.17
C LEU A 162 -14.83 -5.75 5.51
N ASP A 163 -14.51 -6.07 6.76
CA ASP A 163 -13.14 -6.02 7.24
C ASP A 163 -12.47 -7.40 7.19
N LEU A 164 -11.14 -7.40 7.07
CA LEU A 164 -10.31 -8.61 7.10
C LEU A 164 -9.28 -8.49 8.23
N PRO A 165 -8.74 -9.61 8.75
CA PRO A 165 -7.70 -9.57 9.78
C PRO A 165 -6.41 -8.86 9.36
N GLN A 166 -6.14 -8.80 8.05
CA GLN A 166 -5.00 -8.11 7.44
C GLN A 166 -5.50 -7.04 6.46
N ASN A 167 -4.62 -6.11 6.10
CA ASN A 167 -4.94 -4.95 5.29
C ASN A 167 -5.00 -5.26 3.77
N VAL A 168 -4.89 -4.22 2.94
CA VAL A 168 -5.05 -4.20 1.47
C VAL A 168 -4.11 -5.18 0.72
N LEU A 169 -4.39 -5.45 -0.55
CA LEU A 169 -3.68 -6.40 -1.44
C LEU A 169 -2.14 -6.32 -1.42
N ARG A 170 -1.53 -5.15 -1.16
CA ARG A 170 -0.08 -5.00 -0.96
C ARG A 170 0.50 -5.79 0.22
N ASP A 171 -0.32 -6.17 1.21
CA ASP A 171 0.14 -6.91 2.39
C ASP A 171 0.15 -8.43 2.16
N TRP A 172 -0.43 -8.90 1.05
CA TRP A 172 -0.63 -10.30 0.73
C TRP A 172 0.28 -10.79 -0.38
N SER A 173 0.61 -12.09 -0.34
CA SER A 173 1.34 -12.74 -1.43
C SER A 173 0.51 -12.75 -2.73
N ASP A 174 1.18 -12.94 -3.88
CA ASP A 174 0.50 -13.01 -5.19
C ASP A 174 -0.61 -14.09 -5.21
N GLN A 175 -0.42 -15.22 -4.52
CA GLN A 175 -1.42 -16.29 -4.48
C GLN A 175 -2.66 -15.91 -3.66
N GLU A 176 -2.46 -15.25 -2.52
CA GLU A 176 -3.53 -14.76 -1.66
C GLU A 176 -4.30 -13.62 -2.34
N CYS A 177 -3.60 -12.69 -3.00
CA CYS A 177 -4.23 -11.66 -3.82
C CYS A 177 -5.15 -12.24 -4.90
N VAL A 178 -4.72 -13.28 -5.61
CA VAL A 178 -5.56 -13.95 -6.62
C VAL A 178 -6.81 -14.54 -5.97
N ASN A 179 -6.70 -15.14 -4.78
CA ASN A 179 -7.84 -15.71 -4.07
C ASN A 179 -8.84 -14.63 -3.63
N ILE A 180 -8.35 -13.52 -3.08
CA ILE A 180 -9.17 -12.36 -2.71
C ILE A 180 -9.88 -11.80 -3.94
N LEU A 181 -9.13 -11.54 -5.03
CA LEU A 181 -9.67 -11.01 -6.27
C LEU A 181 -10.73 -11.93 -6.90
N LYS A 182 -10.57 -13.25 -6.82
CA LYS A 182 -11.61 -14.21 -7.26
C LYS A 182 -12.90 -14.06 -6.45
N ARG A 183 -12.80 -13.93 -5.13
CA ARG A 183 -13.99 -13.67 -4.28
C ARG A 183 -14.64 -12.33 -4.59
N CYS A 184 -13.85 -11.28 -4.83
CA CYS A 184 -14.38 -10.00 -5.28
C CYS A 184 -15.09 -10.12 -6.64
N LYS A 185 -14.57 -10.94 -7.56
CA LYS A 185 -15.22 -11.23 -8.85
C LYS A 185 -16.55 -11.93 -8.66
N GLU A 186 -16.59 -12.99 -7.85
CA GLU A 186 -17.80 -13.77 -7.54
C GLU A 186 -18.90 -12.91 -6.89
N ALA A 187 -18.52 -11.89 -6.12
CA ALA A 187 -19.45 -10.97 -5.48
C ALA A 187 -20.08 -9.94 -6.44
N ILE A 188 -19.54 -9.78 -7.67
CA ILE A 188 -20.11 -8.88 -8.68
C ILE A 188 -21.29 -9.58 -9.36
N PRO A 189 -22.51 -8.99 -9.37
CA PRO A 189 -23.67 -9.59 -10.02
C PRO A 189 -23.45 -9.83 -11.52
N SER A 190 -23.85 -11.01 -12.01
CA SER A 190 -23.63 -11.46 -13.39
C SER A 190 -24.65 -10.92 -14.41
N GLN A 191 -25.80 -10.41 -13.96
CA GLN A 191 -26.85 -9.92 -14.86
C GLN A 191 -26.69 -8.41 -15.08
N GLU A 192 -26.20 -8.06 -16.28
CA GLU A 192 -26.30 -6.76 -16.97
C GLU A 192 -25.68 -5.52 -16.29
N ALA A 193 -25.23 -5.60 -15.04
CA ALA A 193 -24.54 -4.52 -14.35
C ALA A 193 -23.04 -4.52 -14.69
N ARG A 194 -22.52 -3.37 -15.12
CA ARG A 194 -21.07 -3.07 -15.28
C ARG A 194 -20.37 -2.97 -13.92
N GLY A 195 -20.35 -4.07 -13.17
CA GLY A 195 -19.62 -4.15 -11.93
C GLY A 195 -18.11 -4.09 -12.16
N LYS A 196 -17.38 -3.65 -11.14
CA LYS A 196 -15.92 -3.53 -11.18
C LYS A 196 -15.35 -3.61 -9.78
N VAL A 197 -14.09 -4.03 -9.70
CA VAL A 197 -13.27 -3.87 -8.49
C VAL A 197 -12.48 -2.58 -8.63
N ILE A 198 -12.44 -1.76 -7.59
CA ILE A 198 -11.61 -0.57 -7.51
C ILE A 198 -10.48 -0.85 -6.53
N VAL A 199 -9.25 -0.85 -7.02
CA VAL A 199 -8.04 -0.99 -6.18
C VAL A 199 -7.35 0.37 -6.14
N ILE A 200 -7.00 0.83 -4.94
CA ILE A 200 -6.16 2.02 -4.75
C ILE A 200 -4.86 1.54 -4.12
N ASP A 201 -3.81 1.48 -4.91
CA ASP A 201 -2.52 0.93 -4.48
C ASP A 201 -1.36 1.47 -5.33
N VAL A 202 -0.13 1.15 -4.95
CA VAL A 202 1.06 1.54 -5.72
C VAL A 202 1.12 0.75 -7.03
N VAL A 203 1.54 1.45 -8.09
CA VAL A 203 1.99 0.82 -9.34
C VAL A 203 3.45 1.22 -9.52
N LEU A 204 4.38 0.31 -9.29
CA LEU A 204 5.82 0.60 -9.35
C LEU A 204 6.21 1.13 -10.73
N GLY A 205 7.00 2.21 -10.73
CA GLY A 205 7.49 2.84 -11.96
C GLY A 205 6.45 3.68 -12.69
N SER A 206 5.31 3.97 -12.05
CA SER A 206 4.23 4.75 -12.67
C SER A 206 4.48 6.25 -12.74
N SER A 207 5.40 6.77 -11.92
CA SER A 207 5.64 8.20 -11.81
C SER A 207 7.02 8.56 -12.37
N PRO A 208 7.12 9.64 -13.17
CA PRO A 208 8.40 10.17 -13.62
C PRO A 208 9.09 11.02 -12.54
N HIS A 209 8.43 11.33 -11.42
CA HIS A 209 8.98 12.17 -10.36
C HIS A 209 9.83 11.34 -9.38
N ALA A 210 11.11 11.69 -9.22
CA ALA A 210 12.06 10.95 -8.40
C ALA A 210 11.58 10.71 -6.95
N ILE A 211 11.03 11.73 -6.28
CA ILE A 211 10.48 11.61 -4.92
C ILE A 211 9.36 10.56 -4.86
N CYS A 212 8.53 10.50 -5.92
CA CYS A 212 7.45 9.53 -6.02
C CYS A 212 8.01 8.11 -6.18
N SER A 213 8.91 7.92 -7.14
CA SER A 213 9.56 6.62 -7.38
C SER A 213 10.31 6.12 -6.14
N GLU A 214 11.02 7.00 -5.44
CA GLU A 214 11.73 6.65 -4.21
C GLU A 214 10.77 6.27 -3.07
N THR A 215 9.67 7.00 -2.91
CA THR A 215 8.62 6.66 -1.93
C THR A 215 7.97 5.31 -2.24
N GLN A 216 7.71 5.01 -3.52
CA GLN A 216 7.19 3.71 -3.96
C GLN A 216 8.14 2.56 -3.59
N LEU A 217 9.45 2.74 -3.78
CA LEU A 217 10.45 1.74 -3.41
C LEU A 217 10.59 1.57 -1.89
N TRP A 218 10.41 2.63 -1.11
CA TRP A 218 10.41 2.52 0.36
C TRP A 218 9.20 1.78 0.89
N LEU A 219 8.04 1.96 0.27
CA LEU A 219 6.86 1.16 0.59
C LEU A 219 7.07 -0.31 0.23
N ASP A 220 7.67 -0.61 -0.93
CA ASP A 220 8.00 -1.98 -1.33
C ASP A 220 8.96 -2.66 -0.34
N LEU A 221 10.03 -1.95 0.03
CA LEU A 221 10.97 -2.45 1.02
C LEU A 221 10.33 -2.61 2.40
N LEU A 222 9.43 -1.70 2.80
CA LEU A 222 8.68 -1.84 4.03
C LEU A 222 7.83 -3.12 3.97
N MET A 223 7.03 -3.33 2.92
CA MET A 223 6.19 -4.52 2.77
C MET A 223 7.02 -5.80 2.84
N LEU A 224 8.15 -5.86 2.12
CA LEU A 224 9.07 -7.00 2.18
C LEU A 224 9.55 -7.33 3.62
N THR A 225 9.71 -6.31 4.47
CA THR A 225 10.18 -6.51 5.84
C THR A 225 9.09 -6.92 6.83
N ILE A 226 7.86 -6.42 6.67
CA ILE A 226 6.80 -6.57 7.67
C ILE A 226 5.68 -7.54 7.26
N THR A 227 5.45 -7.75 5.96
CA THR A 227 4.40 -8.61 5.42
C THR A 227 4.97 -9.63 4.43
N THR A 228 4.14 -10.57 3.96
CA THR A 228 4.48 -11.48 2.86
C THR A 228 4.17 -10.87 1.49
N GLY A 229 3.71 -9.62 1.48
CA GLY A 229 3.32 -8.88 0.29
C GLY A 229 4.46 -8.05 -0.30
N LYS A 230 4.07 -7.18 -1.23
CA LYS A 230 4.97 -6.31 -2.00
C LYS A 230 4.17 -5.25 -2.74
N GLU A 231 4.87 -4.19 -3.14
CA GLU A 231 4.36 -3.32 -4.18
C GLU A 231 4.56 -3.96 -5.56
N ARG A 232 3.67 -3.64 -6.50
CA ARG A 232 3.61 -4.34 -7.79
C ARG A 232 3.75 -3.37 -8.94
N ASN A 233 4.51 -3.75 -9.95
CA ASN A 233 4.48 -3.04 -11.23
C ASN A 233 3.23 -3.43 -12.04
N GLU A 234 2.95 -2.72 -13.14
CA GLU A 234 1.76 -2.98 -13.96
C GLU A 234 1.72 -4.41 -14.52
N LYS A 235 2.85 -4.99 -14.93
CA LYS A 235 2.88 -6.35 -15.48
C LYS A 235 2.46 -7.39 -14.44
N GLU A 236 2.83 -7.17 -13.18
CA GLU A 236 2.44 -8.03 -12.06
C GLU A 236 0.96 -7.86 -11.71
N TRP A 237 0.47 -6.63 -11.62
CA TRP A 237 -0.97 -6.36 -11.44
C TRP A 237 -1.81 -7.04 -12.54
N ARG A 238 -1.43 -6.85 -13.82
CA ARG A 238 -2.06 -7.50 -14.97
C ARG A 238 -2.09 -9.02 -14.83
N ARG A 239 -0.99 -9.63 -14.35
CA ARG A 239 -0.91 -11.08 -14.13
C ARG A 239 -1.90 -11.53 -13.05
N LEU A 240 -2.03 -10.79 -11.94
CA LEU A 240 -2.99 -11.11 -10.88
C LEU A 240 -4.43 -11.04 -11.39
N PHE A 241 -4.80 -9.96 -12.08
CA PHE A 241 -6.15 -9.79 -12.63
C PHE A 241 -6.52 -10.93 -13.59
N ARG A 242 -5.61 -11.28 -14.51
CA ARG A 242 -5.81 -12.41 -15.43
C ARG A 242 -5.96 -13.75 -14.71
N LYS A 243 -5.12 -14.02 -13.69
CA LYS A 243 -5.21 -15.26 -12.89
C LYS A 243 -6.48 -15.33 -12.05
N ALA A 244 -7.01 -14.19 -11.63
CA ALA A 244 -8.29 -14.09 -10.93
C ALA A 244 -9.51 -14.11 -11.90
N GLY A 245 -9.25 -14.15 -13.21
CA GLY A 245 -10.24 -14.32 -14.25
C GLY A 245 -10.86 -13.03 -14.77
N PHE A 246 -10.36 -11.85 -14.42
CA PHE A 246 -10.85 -10.58 -14.96
C PHE A 246 -10.48 -10.42 -16.44
N SER A 247 -11.34 -9.74 -17.20
CA SER A 247 -11.22 -9.58 -18.64
C SER A 247 -10.41 -8.34 -19.03
N ASP A 248 -10.55 -7.25 -18.28
CA ASP A 248 -9.91 -5.97 -18.58
C ASP A 248 -9.60 -5.16 -17.31
N TYR A 249 -8.75 -4.15 -17.43
CA TYR A 249 -8.46 -3.21 -16.36
C TYR A 249 -8.01 -1.83 -16.89
N LYS A 250 -8.13 -0.82 -16.04
CA LYS A 250 -7.71 0.55 -16.34
C LYS A 250 -6.97 1.17 -15.16
N ILE A 251 -5.78 1.70 -15.40
CA ILE A 251 -4.96 2.35 -14.36
C ILE A 251 -4.93 3.87 -14.55
N ARG A 252 -4.98 4.61 -13.45
CA ARG A 252 -4.88 6.07 -13.38
C ARG A 252 -3.87 6.48 -12.30
N HIS A 253 -2.77 7.08 -12.72
CA HIS A 253 -1.72 7.57 -11.83
C HIS A 253 -2.01 9.01 -11.38
N VAL A 254 -3.04 9.16 -10.53
CA VAL A 254 -3.61 10.47 -10.19
C VAL A 254 -3.56 10.79 -8.68
N LEU A 255 -2.92 9.93 -7.87
CA LEU A 255 -2.89 10.03 -6.41
C LEU A 255 -1.44 10.05 -5.86
N GLY A 256 -0.56 10.81 -6.50
CA GLY A 256 0.85 10.87 -6.12
C GLY A 256 1.55 9.53 -6.40
N HIS A 257 1.97 8.82 -5.35
CA HIS A 257 2.55 7.47 -5.48
C HIS A 257 1.52 6.35 -5.57
N LEU A 258 0.25 6.64 -5.24
CA LEU A 258 -0.84 5.69 -5.40
C LEU A 258 -1.49 5.85 -6.78
N SER A 259 -2.10 4.78 -7.24
CA SER A 259 -2.89 4.72 -8.46
C SER A 259 -4.30 4.25 -8.15
N ILE A 260 -5.25 4.65 -8.99
CA ILE A 260 -6.60 4.06 -9.00
C ILE A 260 -6.62 3.03 -10.14
N ILE A 261 -7.00 1.80 -9.83
CA ILE A 261 -7.09 0.70 -10.77
C ILE A 261 -8.55 0.21 -10.79
N GLU A 262 -9.21 0.35 -11.94
CA GLU A 262 -10.53 -0.23 -12.20
C GLU A 262 -10.32 -1.60 -12.85
N VAL A 263 -10.90 -2.67 -12.30
CA VAL A 263 -10.76 -4.05 -12.82
C VAL A 263 -12.15 -4.61 -13.17
N PHE A 264 -12.29 -5.17 -14.38
CA PHE A 264 -13.57 -5.54 -14.97
C PHE A 264 -13.69 -7.07 -15.17
N PRO A 265 -14.81 -7.70 -14.70
CA PRO A 265 -14.96 -9.15 -14.67
C PRO A 265 -14.96 -9.84 -16.05
#